data_AF-A0A2T2QZE4-F1
#
_entry.id   AF-A0A2T2QZE4-F1
#
_cell.length_a   1.000
_cell.length_b   1.000
_cell.length_c   1.000
_cell.angle_alpha   90.00
_cell.angle_beta   90.00
_cell.angle_gamma   90.00
#
_symmetry.space_group_name_H-M   'P 1'
#
loop_
_entity.id
_entity.type
_entity.pdbx_description
1 polymer ?
#
loop_
_entity_poly.entity_id
_entity_poly.type
_entity_poly.pdbx_seq_one_letter_code
_entity_poly.pdbx_strand_id
1 'polypeptide(L)'
;MHTTPQRGAFTLLEILLVVAAIGILAAIVIVAINPQRQLGKVRDAERQSEVATLKDGIEQYSLDNNGQYPSEIEVNTYKEVCDTEAVAPSNCPDTYVDLSDVVPDQLAAIPRDPQSSDINEDTGYEVAKDENGNIVVKAPSTEVDSAPKRAGATVVVGYSLSNVSYDNQSFDVSGETVNPHGAAF
;
A
#
# COMPACT_ATOMS: atom_id res chain seq x y z
N MET A 1 26.89 -58.64 -33.36
CA MET A 1 27.76 -57.44 -33.41
C MET A 1 27.20 -56.44 -32.42
N HIS A 2 27.92 -56.17 -31.33
CA HIS A 2 27.50 -55.27 -30.26
C HIS A 2 28.39 -54.02 -30.34
N THR A 3 27.84 -52.92 -30.83
CA THR A 3 28.53 -51.63 -30.85
C THR A 3 28.38 -51.00 -29.48
N THR A 4 29.38 -51.16 -28.61
CA THR A 4 29.37 -50.50 -27.30
C THR A 4 29.51 -48.99 -27.53
N PRO A 5 28.54 -48.16 -27.11
CA PRO A 5 28.60 -46.73 -27.34
C PRO A 5 29.77 -46.12 -26.54
N GLN A 6 30.61 -45.35 -27.24
CA GLN A 6 31.74 -44.63 -26.64
C GLN A 6 31.18 -43.52 -25.75
N ARG A 7 31.16 -43.74 -24.43
CA ARG A 7 30.76 -42.72 -23.46
C ARG A 7 31.91 -41.70 -23.38
N GLY A 8 31.69 -40.51 -23.96
CA GLY A 8 32.62 -39.39 -23.82
C GLY A 8 32.75 -39.02 -22.34
N ALA A 9 33.98 -39.04 -21.83
CA ALA A 9 34.29 -38.53 -20.50
C ALA A 9 34.40 -36.99 -20.60
N PHE A 10 33.63 -36.28 -19.77
CA PHE A 10 33.73 -34.82 -19.67
C PHE A 10 35.14 -34.42 -19.25
N THR A 11 35.69 -33.41 -19.93
CA THR A 11 37.00 -32.88 -19.56
C THR A 11 36.86 -31.90 -18.39
N LEU A 12 37.88 -31.84 -17.52
CA LEU A 12 37.91 -30.86 -16.43
C LEU A 12 37.86 -29.42 -16.95
N LEU A 13 38.44 -29.18 -18.13
CA LEU A 13 38.43 -27.87 -18.78
C LEU A 13 37.02 -27.44 -19.19
N GLU A 14 36.23 -28.38 -19.68
CA GLU A 14 34.86 -28.13 -20.14
C GLU A 14 33.94 -27.75 -18.97
N ILE A 15 34.07 -28.43 -17.82
CA ILE A 15 33.34 -28.05 -16.60
C ILE A 15 33.84 -26.71 -16.04
N LEU A 16 35.15 -26.46 -16.07
CA LEU A 16 35.72 -25.19 -15.58
C LEU A 16 35.20 -23.99 -16.37
N LEU A 17 35.19 -24.07 -17.70
CA LEU A 17 34.70 -22.99 -18.55
C LEU A 17 33.19 -22.78 -18.35
N VAL A 18 32.41 -23.85 -18.18
CA VAL A 18 30.97 -23.75 -17.95
C VAL A 18 30.66 -23.04 -16.64
N VAL A 19 31.31 -23.42 -15.53
CA VAL A 19 31.07 -22.75 -14.23
C VAL A 19 31.54 -21.29 -14.28
N ALA A 20 32.66 -21.01 -14.95
CA ALA A 20 33.11 -19.63 -15.16
C ALA A 20 32.09 -18.80 -15.96
N ALA A 21 31.52 -19.37 -17.04
CA ALA A 21 30.50 -18.72 -17.85
C ALA A 21 29.19 -18.50 -17.07
N ILE A 22 28.74 -19.50 -16.30
CA ILE A 22 27.55 -19.37 -15.43
C ILE A 22 27.76 -18.26 -14.40
N GLY A 23 28.94 -18.16 -13.80
CA GLY A 23 29.26 -17.09 -12.84
C GLY A 23 29.16 -15.70 -13.46
N ILE A 24 29.67 -15.51 -14.67
CA ILE A 24 29.60 -14.22 -15.39
C ILE A 24 28.15 -13.88 -15.72
N LEU A 25 27.37 -14.83 -16.26
CA LEU A 25 25.97 -14.61 -16.61
C LEU A 25 25.12 -14.30 -15.37
N ALA A 26 25.34 -15.01 -14.26
CA ALA A 26 24.63 -14.77 -13.00
C ALA A 26 24.90 -13.35 -12.46
N ALA A 27 26.14 -12.88 -12.52
CA ALA A 27 26.49 -11.53 -12.08
C ALA A 27 25.78 -10.45 -12.91
N ILE A 28 25.72 -10.60 -14.24
CA ILE A 28 25.02 -9.66 -15.13
C ILE A 28 23.51 -9.63 -14.81
N VAL A 29 22.88 -10.80 -14.62
CA VAL A 29 21.44 -10.89 -14.35
C VAL A 29 21.06 -10.20 -13.05
N ILE A 30 21.83 -10.40 -11.96
CA ILE A 30 21.55 -9.79 -10.66
C ILE A 30 21.56 -8.26 -10.74
N VAL A 31 22.54 -7.70 -11.46
CA VAL A 31 22.62 -6.24 -11.66
C VAL A 31 21.45 -5.73 -12.50
N ALA A 32 21.02 -6.49 -13.51
CA ALA A 32 19.95 -6.10 -14.40
C ALA A 32 18.56 -6.06 -13.74
N ILE A 33 18.25 -7.01 -12.84
CA ILE A 33 16.89 -7.13 -12.27
C ILE A 33 16.64 -6.21 -11.07
N ASN A 34 17.68 -5.66 -10.45
CA ASN A 34 17.64 -4.85 -9.22
C ASN A 34 16.65 -5.44 -8.18
N PRO A 35 17.05 -6.51 -7.47
CA PRO A 35 16.15 -7.25 -6.57
C PRO A 35 15.57 -6.36 -5.47
N GLN A 36 16.33 -5.38 -4.98
CA GLN A 36 15.86 -4.43 -3.95
C GLN A 36 14.64 -3.65 -4.41
N ARG A 37 14.66 -3.15 -5.66
CA ARG A 37 13.52 -2.43 -6.23
C ARG A 37 12.30 -3.34 -6.41
N GLN A 38 12.50 -4.61 -6.74
CA GLN A 38 11.38 -5.56 -6.90
C GLN A 38 10.71 -5.85 -5.56
N LEU A 39 11.49 -6.04 -4.49
CA LEU A 39 10.94 -6.22 -3.15
C LEU A 39 10.17 -4.98 -2.67
N GLY A 40 10.70 -3.78 -2.92
CA GLY A 40 9.99 -2.53 -2.63
C GLY A 40 8.65 -2.43 -3.35
N LYS A 41 8.53 -2.93 -4.59
CA LYS A 41 7.24 -2.94 -5.32
C LYS A 41 6.22 -3.86 -4.67
N VAL A 42 6.66 -4.99 -4.14
CA VAL A 42 5.77 -5.95 -3.45
C VAL A 42 5.24 -5.31 -2.17
N ARG A 43 6.11 -4.70 -1.36
CA ARG A 43 5.70 -3.99 -0.14
C ARG A 43 4.82 -2.78 -0.43
N ASP A 44 5.12 -2.00 -1.47
CA ASP A 44 4.25 -0.89 -1.87
C ASP A 44 2.86 -1.36 -2.34
N ALA A 45 2.76 -2.56 -2.93
CA ALA A 45 1.48 -3.17 -3.29
C ALA A 45 0.72 -3.69 -2.07
N GLU A 46 1.43 -4.25 -1.08
CA GLU A 46 0.89 -4.65 0.21
C GLU A 46 0.33 -3.43 0.97
N ARG A 47 1.13 -2.36 1.12
CA ARG A 47 0.70 -1.07 1.68
C ARG A 47 -0.56 -0.53 1.01
N GLN A 48 -0.65 -0.63 -0.32
CA GLN A 48 -1.85 -0.19 -1.02
C GLN A 48 -3.09 -0.99 -0.59
N SER A 49 -2.97 -2.31 -0.49
CA SER A 49 -4.07 -3.17 -0.06
C SER A 49 -4.46 -2.83 1.38
N GLU A 50 -3.49 -2.59 2.24
CA GLU A 50 -3.71 -2.30 3.66
C GLU A 50 -4.37 -0.95 3.89
N VAL A 51 -3.96 0.12 3.19
CA VAL A 51 -4.66 1.41 3.29
C VAL A 51 -6.11 1.31 2.79
N ALA A 52 -6.38 0.47 1.78
CA ALA A 52 -7.74 0.23 1.31
C ALA A 52 -8.57 -0.50 2.37
N THR A 53 -8.04 -1.59 2.94
CA THR A 53 -8.69 -2.33 4.03
C THR A 53 -8.99 -1.42 5.22
N LEU A 54 -8.02 -0.62 5.68
CA LEU A 54 -8.21 0.35 6.76
C LEU A 54 -9.34 1.34 6.45
N LYS A 55 -9.34 1.91 5.24
CA LYS A 55 -10.38 2.85 4.82
C LYS A 55 -11.76 2.20 4.86
N ASP A 56 -11.90 1.03 4.22
CA ASP A 56 -13.18 0.33 4.12
C ASP A 56 -13.71 -0.05 5.50
N GLY A 57 -12.85 -0.48 6.41
CA GLY A 57 -13.19 -0.78 7.80
C GLY A 57 -13.70 0.44 8.59
N ILE A 58 -13.00 1.57 8.48
CA ILE A 58 -13.41 2.82 9.15
C ILE A 58 -14.72 3.37 8.53
N GLU A 59 -14.90 3.26 7.22
CA GLU A 59 -16.15 3.64 6.55
C GLU A 59 -17.31 2.74 6.98
N GLN A 60 -17.09 1.43 7.08
CA GLN A 60 -18.09 0.49 7.58
C GLN A 60 -18.48 0.79 9.02
N TYR A 61 -17.51 1.12 9.89
CA TYR A 61 -17.79 1.53 11.26
C TYR A 61 -18.72 2.74 11.31
N SER A 62 -18.49 3.73 10.44
CA SER A 62 -19.35 4.92 10.34
C SER A 62 -20.78 4.58 9.91
N LEU A 63 -20.95 3.64 8.97
CA LEU A 63 -22.28 3.16 8.56
C LEU A 63 -23.04 2.53 9.73
N ASP A 64 -22.34 1.77 10.59
CA ASP A 64 -22.94 1.10 11.75
C ASP A 64 -23.19 2.06 12.93
N ASN A 65 -22.39 3.13 13.06
CA ASN A 65 -22.44 4.10 14.16
C ASN A 65 -23.08 5.44 13.78
N ASN A 66 -24.14 5.41 12.97
CA ASN A 66 -24.93 6.61 12.61
C ASN A 66 -24.13 7.74 11.95
N GLY A 67 -23.13 7.40 11.13
CA GLY A 67 -22.27 8.36 10.45
C GLY A 67 -21.14 8.93 11.33
N GLN A 68 -20.95 8.39 12.55
CA GLN A 68 -19.86 8.79 13.43
C GLN A 68 -18.61 7.96 13.12
N TYR A 69 -17.50 8.64 12.94
CA TYR A 69 -16.19 8.00 12.85
C TYR A 69 -15.59 7.83 14.26
N PRO A 70 -14.58 6.95 14.42
CA PRO A 70 -13.79 6.90 15.65
C PRO A 70 -13.35 8.29 16.07
N SER A 71 -13.26 8.51 17.38
CA SER A 71 -12.73 9.76 17.93
C SER A 71 -11.29 9.98 17.45
N GLU A 72 -10.71 11.15 17.70
CA GLU A 72 -9.35 11.50 17.25
C GLU A 72 -9.12 11.70 15.74
N ILE A 73 -9.98 11.24 14.82
CA ILE A 73 -9.84 11.51 13.37
C ILE A 73 -10.33 12.92 13.02
N GLU A 74 -9.36 13.79 12.73
CA GLU A 74 -9.53 15.21 12.41
C GLU A 74 -9.52 15.50 10.90
N VAL A 75 -10.10 16.65 10.52
CA VAL A 75 -10.10 17.15 9.14
C VAL A 75 -8.74 17.73 8.79
N ASN A 76 -8.15 17.30 7.67
CA ASN A 76 -6.86 17.75 7.13
C ASN A 76 -5.64 17.57 8.07
N THR A 77 -5.81 16.90 9.22
CA THR A 77 -4.72 16.55 10.13
C THR A 77 -4.51 15.04 10.05
N TYR A 78 -3.42 14.62 9.40
CA TYR A 78 -3.04 13.22 9.39
C TYR A 78 -2.43 12.83 10.73
N LYS A 79 -2.93 11.73 11.29
CA LYS A 79 -2.43 11.12 12.51
C LYS A 79 -2.11 9.65 12.26
N GLU A 80 -1.05 9.18 12.90
CA GLU A 80 -0.64 7.78 12.88
C GLU A 80 -1.72 6.90 13.51
N VAL A 81 -1.97 5.73 12.94
CA VAL A 81 -2.85 4.72 13.52
C VAL A 81 -2.08 3.94 14.57
N CYS A 82 -2.71 3.81 15.73
CA CYS A 82 -2.15 3.11 16.86
C CYS A 82 -2.17 1.59 16.67
N ASP A 83 -1.04 0.93 16.92
CA ASP A 83 -1.01 -0.52 16.92
C ASP A 83 -1.45 -1.08 18.28
N THR A 84 -2.72 -1.41 18.36
CA THR A 84 -3.34 -1.96 19.58
C THR A 84 -3.09 -3.47 19.77
N GLU A 85 -2.36 -4.11 18.86
CA GLU A 85 -1.86 -5.47 19.04
C GLU A 85 -0.49 -5.49 19.75
N ALA A 86 0.35 -4.48 19.52
CA ALA A 86 1.62 -4.29 20.23
C ALA A 86 1.48 -3.63 21.60
N VAL A 87 0.53 -2.70 21.75
CA VAL A 87 0.26 -2.02 23.02
C VAL A 87 -1.21 -2.07 23.39
N ALA A 88 -1.51 -2.07 24.69
CA ALA A 88 -2.90 -1.92 25.14
C ALA A 88 -3.48 -0.57 24.67
N PRO A 89 -4.78 -0.48 24.32
CA PRO A 89 -5.42 0.78 23.89
C PRO A 89 -5.19 1.96 24.85
N SER A 90 -5.13 1.69 26.15
CA SER A 90 -4.83 2.71 27.19
C SER A 90 -3.43 3.33 27.11
N ASN A 91 -2.51 2.72 26.36
CA ASN A 91 -1.15 3.19 26.15
C ASN A 91 -0.97 3.86 24.78
N CYS A 92 -2.06 3.98 24.01
CA CYS A 92 -2.01 4.70 22.76
C CYS A 92 -1.73 6.19 23.01
N PRO A 93 -0.74 6.81 22.36
CA PRO A 93 -0.51 8.24 22.50
C PRO A 93 -1.70 9.06 21.99
N ASP A 94 -2.05 10.16 22.68
CA ASP A 94 -3.14 11.08 22.25
C ASP A 94 -2.90 11.71 20.85
N THR A 95 -1.68 11.63 20.33
CA THR A 95 -1.31 12.08 18.99
C THR A 95 -1.68 11.09 17.90
N TYR A 96 -2.02 9.85 18.25
CA TYR A 96 -2.38 8.77 17.34
C TYR A 96 -3.90 8.59 17.31
N VAL A 97 -4.38 7.79 16.37
CA VAL A 97 -5.79 7.39 16.28
C VAL A 97 -5.93 5.98 16.78
N ASP A 98 -6.78 5.80 17.78
CA ASP A 98 -7.17 4.49 18.28
C ASP A 98 -8.34 3.95 17.42
N LEU A 99 -8.12 2.78 16.81
CA LEU A 99 -9.14 2.06 16.04
C LEU A 99 -9.61 0.79 16.77
N SER A 100 -9.40 0.69 18.08
CA SER A 100 -9.84 -0.45 18.89
C SER A 100 -11.35 -0.68 18.87
N ASP A 101 -12.16 0.34 18.59
CA ASP A 101 -13.61 0.20 18.39
C ASP A 101 -13.99 -0.35 17.00
N VAL A 102 -13.07 -0.33 16.03
CA VAL A 102 -13.28 -0.85 14.65
C VAL A 102 -12.91 -2.33 14.57
N VAL A 103 -12.03 -2.79 15.47
CA VAL A 103 -11.58 -4.18 15.57
C VAL A 103 -12.30 -4.88 16.73
N PRO A 104 -12.83 -6.11 16.58
CA PRO A 104 -12.70 -7.01 15.43
C PRO A 104 -13.85 -6.95 14.41
N ASP A 105 -14.85 -6.09 14.64
CA ASP A 105 -16.15 -6.21 13.96
C ASP A 105 -16.12 -5.74 12.50
N GLN A 106 -15.47 -4.62 12.21
CA GLN A 106 -15.33 -4.09 10.85
C GLN A 106 -13.92 -4.34 10.26
N LEU A 107 -12.93 -4.55 11.12
CA LEU A 107 -11.57 -4.93 10.76
C LEU A 107 -11.13 -6.15 11.57
N ALA A 108 -10.62 -7.18 10.92
CA ALA A 108 -10.15 -8.38 11.62
C ALA A 108 -8.94 -8.09 12.54
N ALA A 109 -8.07 -7.16 12.10
CA ALA A 109 -6.87 -6.70 12.78
C ALA A 109 -6.46 -5.35 12.17
N ILE A 110 -5.69 -4.54 12.90
CA ILE A 110 -5.10 -3.32 12.36
C ILE A 110 -3.88 -3.72 11.51
N PRO A 111 -3.84 -3.41 10.20
CA PRO A 111 -2.66 -3.67 9.39
C PRO A 111 -1.45 -2.88 9.85
N ARG A 112 -0.25 -3.43 9.64
CA ARG A 112 1.03 -2.81 9.97
C ARG A 112 1.94 -2.80 8.75
N ASP A 113 2.57 -1.66 8.48
CA ASP A 113 3.55 -1.48 7.43
C ASP A 113 4.61 -2.59 7.52
N PRO A 114 4.92 -3.28 6.41
CA PRO A 114 5.87 -4.41 6.41
C PRO A 114 7.30 -4.05 6.87
N GLN A 115 7.62 -2.77 7.04
CA GLN A 115 8.89 -2.27 7.55
C GLN A 115 8.76 -1.57 8.91
N SER A 116 7.56 -1.39 9.45
CA SER A 116 7.38 -0.92 10.82
C SER A 116 7.82 -2.01 11.81
N SER A 117 8.28 -1.60 12.98
CA SER A 117 8.74 -2.52 14.02
C SER A 117 7.60 -2.94 14.94
N ASP A 118 7.46 -4.24 15.17
CA ASP A 118 6.42 -4.86 16.04
C ASP A 118 6.47 -4.43 17.52
N ILE A 119 7.44 -3.61 17.93
CA ILE A 119 7.66 -3.20 19.32
C ILE A 119 7.14 -1.78 19.62
N ASN A 120 6.80 -1.01 18.58
CA ASN A 120 6.34 0.35 18.74
C ASN A 120 4.82 0.44 18.57
N GLU A 121 4.26 1.56 19.04
CA GLU A 121 2.85 1.90 18.92
C GLU A 121 2.44 2.35 17.51
N ASP A 122 3.38 2.48 16.55
CA ASP A 122 3.12 2.95 15.19
C ASP A 122 2.89 1.80 14.19
N THR A 123 1.81 1.92 13.43
CA THR A 123 1.48 0.96 12.37
C THR A 123 2.21 1.31 11.06
N GLY A 124 2.71 2.52 10.89
CA GLY A 124 3.19 3.08 9.64
C GLY A 124 2.08 3.61 8.72
N TYR A 125 0.85 3.74 9.21
CA TYR A 125 -0.30 4.23 8.45
C TYR A 125 -0.90 5.46 9.10
N GLU A 126 -1.24 6.45 8.28
CA GLU A 126 -1.85 7.69 8.74
C GLU A 126 -3.28 7.84 8.23
N VAL A 127 -4.17 8.32 9.08
CA VAL A 127 -5.59 8.58 8.78
C VAL A 127 -5.95 10.03 9.01
N ALA A 128 -6.87 10.55 8.19
CA ALA A 128 -7.46 11.88 8.32
C ALA A 128 -8.87 11.89 7.71
N LYS A 129 -9.60 12.99 7.90
CA LYS A 129 -10.75 13.36 7.07
C LYS A 129 -10.35 14.40 6.03
N ASP A 130 -10.92 14.31 4.83
CA ASP A 130 -10.85 15.41 3.86
C ASP A 130 -11.82 16.55 4.24
N GLU A 131 -11.78 17.65 3.49
CA GLU A 131 -12.67 18.81 3.69
C GLU A 131 -14.16 18.49 3.56
N ASN A 132 -14.49 17.39 2.88
CA ASN A 132 -15.86 16.92 2.69
C ASN A 132 -16.30 15.94 3.80
N GLY A 133 -15.41 15.60 4.74
CA GLY A 133 -15.66 14.67 5.83
C GLY A 133 -15.44 13.21 5.48
N ASN A 134 -14.91 12.88 4.30
CA ASN A 134 -14.60 11.51 3.92
C ASN A 134 -13.27 11.05 4.53
N ILE A 135 -13.14 9.76 4.79
CA ILE A 135 -11.90 9.18 5.33
C ILE A 135 -10.84 9.07 4.24
N VAL A 136 -9.64 9.51 4.58
CA VAL A 136 -8.43 9.36 3.77
C VAL A 136 -7.39 8.63 4.60
N VAL A 137 -6.94 7.49 4.09
CA VAL A 137 -5.86 6.69 4.66
C VAL A 137 -4.66 6.75 3.73
N LYS A 138 -3.46 6.91 4.27
CA LYS A 138 -2.22 6.90 3.50
C LYS A 138 -1.10 6.12 4.16
N ALA A 139 -0.20 5.59 3.34
CA ALA A 139 1.07 5.02 3.73
C ALA A 139 2.19 5.99 3.30
N PRO A 140 2.84 6.71 4.23
CA PRO A 140 3.90 7.67 3.91
C PRO A 140 5.21 7.02 3.44
N SER A 141 5.49 5.79 3.89
CA SER A 141 6.77 5.11 3.73
C SER A 141 6.89 4.28 2.45
N THR A 142 6.66 4.89 1.29
CA THR A 142 6.78 4.19 0.00
C THR A 142 8.24 4.03 -0.44
N GLU A 143 8.55 2.89 -1.06
CA GLU A 143 9.95 2.51 -1.33
C GLU A 143 10.39 2.67 -2.79
N VAL A 144 9.45 2.56 -3.73
CA VAL A 144 9.77 2.63 -5.17
C VAL A 144 9.30 3.93 -5.79
N ASP A 145 8.20 4.46 -5.29
CA ASP A 145 7.66 5.76 -5.64
C ASP A 145 7.85 6.72 -4.46
N SER A 146 8.02 8.01 -4.72
CA SER A 146 8.14 9.03 -3.68
C SER A 146 6.77 9.52 -3.20
N ALA A 147 5.69 9.15 -3.91
CA ALA A 147 4.34 9.51 -3.54
C ALA A 147 3.72 8.49 -2.56
N PRO A 148 3.14 8.96 -1.43
CA PRO A 148 2.47 8.09 -0.46
C PRO A 148 1.33 7.30 -1.10
N LYS A 149 1.16 6.03 -0.72
CA LYS A 149 0.00 5.24 -1.16
C LYS A 149 -1.24 5.72 -0.44
N ARG A 150 -2.37 5.81 -1.14
CA ARG A 150 -3.65 6.29 -0.59
C ARG A 150 -4.76 5.33 -0.97
N ALA A 151 -5.69 5.10 -0.05
CA ALA A 151 -6.89 4.32 -0.35
C ALA A 151 -7.69 4.96 -1.50
N GLY A 152 -8.09 4.15 -2.48
CA GLY A 152 -8.76 4.62 -3.70
C GLY A 152 -7.84 5.17 -4.81
N ALA A 153 -6.51 5.25 -4.59
CA ALA A 153 -5.56 5.50 -5.67
C ALA A 153 -5.30 4.18 -6.44
N THR A 154 -5.41 4.20 -7.77
CA THR A 154 -5.08 3.02 -8.59
C THR A 154 -3.57 2.78 -8.56
N VAL A 155 -3.11 1.63 -8.08
CA VAL A 155 -1.70 1.23 -8.24
C VAL A 155 -1.45 0.89 -9.70
N VAL A 156 -0.62 1.72 -10.35
CA VAL A 156 -0.09 1.39 -11.68
C VAL A 156 0.96 0.30 -11.50
N VAL A 157 0.52 -0.95 -11.38
CA VAL A 157 1.43 -2.08 -11.53
C VAL A 157 1.75 -2.17 -13.02
N GLY A 158 3.03 -1.99 -13.39
CA GLY A 158 3.50 -1.84 -14.78
C GLY A 158 3.33 -3.05 -15.71
N TYR A 159 2.34 -3.91 -15.49
CA TYR A 159 1.80 -4.75 -16.55
C TYR A 159 0.71 -3.94 -17.25
N SER A 160 0.88 -3.69 -18.54
CA SER A 160 -0.11 -3.02 -19.38
C SER A 160 -1.41 -3.85 -19.42
N LEU A 161 -2.32 -3.63 -18.47
CA LEU A 161 -3.75 -3.78 -18.72
C LEU A 161 -4.31 -2.39 -18.94
N SER A 162 -4.68 -2.13 -20.18
CA SER A 162 -5.49 -1.00 -20.58
C SER A 162 -6.72 -0.87 -19.67
N ASN A 163 -6.79 0.26 -18.97
CA ASN A 163 -7.99 0.93 -18.50
C ASN A 163 -8.81 0.22 -17.40
N VAL A 164 -8.44 0.47 -16.15
CA VAL A 164 -9.44 0.87 -15.14
C VAL A 164 -8.97 2.20 -14.57
N SER A 165 -9.46 3.28 -15.18
CA SER A 165 -9.39 4.64 -14.66
C SER A 165 -10.59 4.77 -13.72
N TYR A 166 -10.34 4.74 -12.42
CA TYR A 166 -11.27 5.35 -11.47
C TYR A 166 -11.06 6.85 -11.60
N ASP A 167 -11.87 7.44 -12.47
CA ASP A 167 -12.06 8.87 -12.60
C ASP A 167 -12.71 9.34 -11.29
N ASN A 168 -11.91 9.70 -10.27
CA ASN A 168 -12.43 10.53 -9.21
C ASN A 168 -12.51 11.93 -9.80
N GLN A 169 -13.73 12.41 -9.99
CA GLN A 169 -13.93 13.72 -10.57
C GLN A 169 -13.31 14.76 -9.66
N SER A 170 -12.16 15.30 -10.07
CA SER A 170 -11.86 16.71 -9.81
C SER A 170 -12.93 17.50 -10.55
N PHE A 171 -14.07 17.72 -9.89
CA PHE A 171 -15.04 18.71 -10.32
C PHE A 171 -14.49 20.08 -9.91
N ASP A 172 -13.76 20.68 -10.84
CA ASP A 172 -13.33 22.07 -10.80
C ASP A 172 -14.59 22.95 -10.75
N VAL A 173 -14.93 23.46 -9.56
CA VAL A 173 -15.92 24.54 -9.40
C VAL A 173 -15.17 25.82 -9.14
N SER A 174 -14.58 26.34 -10.21
CA SER A 174 -14.43 27.77 -10.41
C SER A 174 -15.84 28.37 -10.55
N GLY A 175 -16.46 28.65 -9.40
CA GLY A 175 -17.78 29.25 -9.31
C GLY A 175 -17.78 30.73 -9.65
N GLU A 176 -17.88 31.05 -10.94
CA GLU A 176 -18.37 32.36 -11.39
C GLU A 176 -19.88 32.41 -11.07
N THR A 177 -20.28 33.29 -10.14
CA THR A 177 -21.68 33.45 -9.74
C THR A 177 -22.50 34.09 -10.87
N VAL A 178 -23.41 33.33 -11.49
CA VAL A 178 -24.50 33.93 -12.29
C VAL A 178 -25.84 33.57 -11.64
N ASN A 179 -26.48 34.60 -11.14
CA ASN A 179 -27.69 34.60 -10.33
C ASN A 179 -28.94 34.63 -11.25
N PRO A 180 -29.85 33.63 -11.25
CA PRO A 180 -31.07 33.71 -12.03
C PRO A 180 -32.26 34.12 -11.15
N HIS A 181 -32.47 35.43 -11.01
CA HIS A 181 -33.80 35.98 -10.72
C HIS A 181 -34.59 36.07 -12.02
N GLY A 182 -35.75 35.42 -12.08
CA GLY A 182 -36.84 35.83 -12.99
C GLY A 182 -37.50 34.70 -13.76
N ALA A 183 -38.40 33.97 -13.11
CA ALA A 183 -39.54 33.37 -13.80
C ALA A 183 -40.65 34.43 -13.85
N ALA A 184 -41.03 34.87 -15.05
CA ALA A 184 -42.22 35.67 -15.29
C ALA A 184 -42.87 35.24 -16.61
N PHE A 185 -44.08 34.69 -16.45
CA PHE A 185 -45.16 34.38 -17.39
C PHE A 185 -44.92 33.35 -18.50
#